data_AF-A0A4R5U2Z1-F1
#
_entry.id   AF-A0A4R5U2Z1-F1
#
_cell.length_a   1.000
_cell.length_b   1.000
_cell.length_c   1.000
_cell.angle_alpha   90.00
_cell.angle_beta   90.00
_cell.angle_gamma   90.00
#
_symmetry.space_group_name_H-M   'P 1'
#
loop_
_entity.id
_entity.type
_entity.pdbx_description
1 polymer ?
#
loop_
_entity_poly.entity_id
_entity_poly.type
_entity_poly.pdbx_seq_one_letter_code
_entity_poly.pdbx_strand_id
1 'polypeptide(L)'
;MSWWMWLVLWIALVAVSALFLLAVGFRMFRKAMATLDEFGEASSLLDAAPPAHASGAAVVEASGSPVPAVFAQPAQVRQANHEARLLRQGRRRERRIRRRAENRRPQLLRDLPHL
;
A
#
# COMPACT_ATOMS: atom_id res chain seq x y z
N MET A 1 -28.91 41.02 26.58
CA MET A 1 -29.27 41.08 25.14
C MET A 1 -28.02 40.75 24.33
N SER A 2 -27.64 39.47 24.28
CA SER A 2 -26.31 39.01 23.86
C SER A 2 -26.25 38.74 22.35
N TRP A 3 -26.49 39.78 21.54
CA TRP A 3 -26.33 39.73 20.09
C TRP A 3 -24.91 39.31 19.66
N TRP A 4 -23.91 39.75 20.41
CA TRP A 4 -22.50 39.37 20.20
C TRP A 4 -22.23 37.86 20.37
N MET A 5 -22.87 37.20 21.34
CA MET A 5 -22.66 35.76 21.58
C MET A 5 -23.17 34.93 20.39
N TRP A 6 -24.24 35.38 19.74
CA TRP A 6 -24.78 34.75 18.54
C TRP A 6 -23.78 34.80 17.38
N LEU A 7 -23.15 35.97 17.15
CA LEU A 7 -22.13 36.11 16.10
C LEU A 7 -20.93 35.20 16.35
N VAL A 8 -20.44 35.14 17.59
CA VAL A 8 -19.32 34.26 17.98
C VAL A 8 -19.66 32.79 17.77
N LEU A 9 -20.90 32.38 18.08
CA LEU A 9 -21.37 31.01 17.84
C LEU A 9 -21.26 30.63 16.36
N TRP A 10 -21.75 31.49 15.46
CA TRP A 10 -21.67 31.24 14.02
C TRP A 10 -20.24 31.18 13.51
N ILE A 11 -19.38 32.09 13.97
CA ILE A 11 -17.96 32.08 13.59
C ILE A 11 -17.30 30.79 14.05
N ALA A 12 -17.52 30.36 15.30
CA ALA A 12 -16.98 29.13 15.83
C ALA A 12 -17.49 27.91 15.03
N LEU A 13 -18.78 27.87 14.71
CA LEU A 13 -19.39 26.81 13.92
C LEU A 13 -18.78 26.72 12.52
N VAL A 14 -18.64 27.85 11.82
CA VAL A 14 -18.03 27.93 10.49
C VAL A 14 -16.55 27.56 10.56
N ALA A 15 -15.82 28.06 11.55
CA ALA A 15 -14.40 27.76 11.73
C ALA A 15 -14.17 26.25 11.95
N VAL A 16 -14.94 25.61 12.83
CA VAL A 16 -14.86 24.16 13.07
C VAL A 16 -15.21 23.37 11.81
N SER A 17 -16.26 23.77 11.08
CA SER A 17 -16.65 23.13 9.82
C SER A 17 -15.56 23.25 8.76
N ALA A 18 -14.98 24.44 8.59
CA ALA A 18 -13.88 24.68 7.64
C ALA A 18 -12.64 23.87 8.02
N LEU A 19 -12.31 23.79 9.31
CA LEU A 19 -11.16 23.02 9.80
C LEU A 19 -11.35 21.52 9.57
N PHE A 20 -12.58 21.02 9.75
CA PHE A 20 -12.94 19.64 9.43
C PHE A 20 -12.81 19.35 7.93
N LEU A 21 -13.38 20.22 7.08
CA LEU A 21 -13.28 20.09 5.62
C LEU A 21 -11.84 20.15 5.13
N LEU A 22 -11.02 21.05 5.68
CA LEU A 22 -9.60 21.14 5.39
C LEU A 22 -8.85 19.88 5.85
N ALA A 23 -9.15 19.35 7.03
CA ALA A 23 -8.52 18.13 7.53
C ALA A 23 -8.87 16.92 6.65
N VAL A 24 -10.15 16.76 6.27
CA VAL A 24 -10.61 15.68 5.38
C VAL A 24 -10.03 15.86 3.98
N GLY A 25 -10.12 17.07 3.43
CA GLY A 25 -9.58 17.43 2.12
C GLY A 25 -8.07 17.18 2.05
N PHE A 26 -7.31 17.68 3.02
CA PHE A 26 -5.86 17.45 3.11
C PHE A 26 -5.52 15.98 3.26
N ARG A 27 -6.25 15.23 4.11
CA ARG A 27 -6.03 13.80 4.30
C ARG A 27 -6.32 12.99 3.04
N MET A 28 -7.37 13.35 2.29
CA MET A 28 -7.67 12.73 1.00
C MET A 28 -6.66 13.12 -0.06
N PHE A 29 -6.30 14.40 -0.14
CA PHE A 29 -5.30 14.91 -1.07
C PHE A 29 -3.94 14.21 -0.87
N ARG A 30 -3.50 14.03 0.38
CA ARG A 30 -2.24 13.31 0.67
C ARG A 30 -2.26 11.84 0.21
N LYS A 31 -3.42 11.20 0.27
CA LYS A 31 -3.60 9.82 -0.21
C LYS A 31 -3.71 9.75 -1.73
N ALA A 32 -4.44 10.69 -2.32
CA ALA A 32 -4.61 10.79 -3.77
C ALA A 32 -3.28 11.16 -4.44
N MET A 33 -2.48 12.04 -3.84
CA MET A 33 -1.16 12.39 -4.37
C MET A 33 -0.20 11.20 -4.34
N ALA A 34 -0.24 10.38 -3.27
CA ALA A 34 0.54 9.16 -3.21
C ALA A 34 0.16 8.15 -4.32
N THR A 35 -1.12 8.10 -4.70
CA THR A 35 -1.53 7.29 -5.86
C THR A 35 -1.16 7.96 -7.19
N LEU A 36 -1.25 9.29 -7.28
CA LEU A 36 -0.92 10.05 -8.49
C LEU A 36 0.57 10.00 -8.83
N ASP A 37 1.46 9.96 -7.84
CA ASP A 37 2.89 9.73 -8.08
C ASP A 37 3.14 8.36 -8.74
N GLU A 38 2.45 7.32 -8.27
CA GLU A 38 2.53 5.97 -8.86
C GLU A 38 1.92 5.93 -10.27
N PHE A 39 0.83 6.67 -10.51
CA PHE A 39 0.28 6.85 -11.86
C PHE A 39 1.17 7.71 -12.75
N GLY A 40 1.92 8.67 -12.20
CA GLY A 40 2.87 9.51 -12.91
C GLY A 40 4.06 8.71 -13.43
N GLU A 41 4.61 7.81 -12.60
CA GLU A 41 5.62 6.84 -13.06
C GLU A 41 5.06 5.86 -14.08
N ALA A 42 3.83 5.36 -13.91
CA ALA A 42 3.20 4.50 -14.90
C ALA A 42 2.91 5.24 -16.23
N SER A 43 2.57 6.52 -16.16
CA SER A 43 2.32 7.36 -17.34
C SER A 43 3.60 7.71 -18.08
N SER A 44 4.71 7.95 -17.39
CA SER A 44 6.00 8.21 -18.06
C SER A 44 6.53 6.96 -18.76
N LEU A 45 6.24 5.76 -18.24
CA LEU A 45 6.50 4.49 -18.94
C LEU A 45 5.60 4.28 -20.16
N LEU A 46 4.36 4.78 -20.14
CA LEU A 46 3.45 4.76 -21.29
C LEU A 46 3.87 5.76 -22.38
N ASP A 47 4.35 6.95 -22.00
CA ASP A 47 4.80 7.99 -22.94
C ASP A 47 6.15 7.63 -23.58
N ALA A 48 6.97 6.85 -22.87
CA ALA A 48 8.19 6.25 -23.40
C ALA A 48 7.94 5.02 -24.30
N ALA A 49 6.70 4.52 -24.38
CA ALA A 49 6.36 3.42 -25.29
C ALA A 49 6.22 3.98 -26.72
N PRO A 50 7.07 3.57 -27.69
CA PRO A 50 6.92 4.02 -29.06
C PRO A 50 5.56 3.59 -29.63
N PRO A 51 4.98 4.33 -30.57
CA PRO A 51 3.73 3.92 -31.22
C PRO A 51 3.95 2.52 -31.82
N ALA A 52 3.14 1.56 -31.35
CA ALA A 52 3.14 0.21 -31.86
C ALA A 52 2.62 0.21 -33.30
N HIS A 53 3.50 0.55 -34.25
CA HIS A 53 3.31 0.19 -35.63
C HIS A 53 3.52 -1.31 -35.76
N ALA A 54 2.46 -1.95 -36.23
CA ALA A 54 2.39 -3.34 -36.62
C ALA A 54 3.67 -3.82 -37.31
N SER A 55 4.25 -4.91 -36.81
CA SER A 55 4.91 -5.96 -37.59
C SER A 55 5.17 -7.17 -36.69
N GLY A 56 4.90 -8.35 -37.24
CA GLY A 56 4.84 -9.61 -36.51
C GLY A 56 6.19 -10.14 -36.03
N ALA A 57 6.06 -11.28 -35.32
CA ALA A 57 7.11 -12.20 -34.92
C ALA A 57 8.16 -11.66 -33.91
N ALA A 58 7.99 -12.05 -32.63
CA ALA A 58 8.94 -12.94 -31.94
C ALA A 58 8.63 -12.98 -30.45
N VAL A 59 8.60 -14.20 -29.92
CA VAL A 59 8.65 -14.50 -28.48
C VAL A 59 9.96 -13.95 -27.92
N VAL A 60 9.90 -12.94 -27.06
CA VAL A 60 10.93 -12.69 -26.04
C VAL A 60 10.27 -12.28 -24.74
N GLU A 61 10.58 -13.09 -23.75
CA GLU A 61 10.23 -13.04 -22.34
C GLU A 61 10.62 -11.69 -21.72
N ALA A 62 9.69 -10.74 -21.70
CA ALA A 62 9.87 -9.47 -20.99
C ALA A 62 9.35 -9.63 -19.54
N SER A 63 10.22 -10.16 -18.69
CA SER A 63 10.09 -10.15 -17.25
C SER A 63 10.06 -8.70 -16.74
N GLY A 64 8.92 -8.23 -16.22
CA GLY A 64 8.92 -7.00 -15.41
C GLY A 64 7.61 -6.23 -15.29
N SER A 65 6.67 -6.37 -16.23
CA SER A 65 5.37 -5.71 -16.09
C SER A 65 4.39 -6.63 -15.35
N PRO A 66 3.70 -6.17 -14.28
CA PRO A 66 2.66 -6.95 -13.63
C PRO A 66 1.48 -7.10 -14.59
N VAL A 67 1.50 -8.16 -15.40
CA VAL A 67 0.37 -8.55 -16.24
C VAL A 67 -0.83 -8.77 -15.30
N PRO A 68 -1.95 -8.04 -15.49
CA PRO A 68 -3.13 -8.24 -14.67
C PRO A 68 -3.50 -9.73 -14.67
N ALA A 69 -3.81 -10.28 -13.50
CA ALA A 69 -4.02 -11.73 -13.31
C ALA A 69 -5.13 -12.32 -14.21
N VAL A 70 -5.98 -11.46 -14.79
CA VAL A 70 -7.01 -11.81 -15.77
C VAL A 70 -6.41 -12.32 -17.09
N PHE A 71 -5.22 -11.86 -17.47
CA PHE A 71 -4.53 -12.24 -18.71
C PHE A 71 -3.42 -13.27 -18.51
N ALA A 72 -3.11 -13.63 -17.27
CA ALA A 72 -2.09 -14.61 -16.95
C ALA A 72 -2.64 -16.04 -17.05
N GLN A 73 -1.79 -16.99 -17.44
CA GLN A 73 -2.18 -18.40 -17.46
C GLN A 73 -2.56 -18.87 -16.05
N PRO A 74 -3.71 -19.56 -15.87
CA PRO A 74 -4.19 -19.94 -14.54
C PRO A 74 -3.19 -20.77 -13.71
N ALA A 75 -2.38 -21.60 -14.36
CA ALA A 75 -1.35 -22.40 -13.70
C ALA A 75 -0.25 -21.53 -13.06
N GLN A 76 0.21 -20.51 -13.79
CA GLN A 76 1.24 -19.58 -13.32
C GLN A 76 0.74 -18.73 -12.14
N VAL A 77 -0.52 -18.27 -12.21
CA VAL A 77 -1.16 -17.52 -11.11
C VAL A 77 -1.29 -18.37 -9.85
N ARG A 78 -1.65 -19.65 -9.98
CA ARG A 78 -1.73 -20.57 -8.83
C ARG A 78 -0.37 -20.77 -8.18
N GLN A 79 0.68 -20.94 -8.97
CA GLN A 79 2.05 -21.10 -8.47
C GLN A 79 2.54 -19.84 -7.75
N ALA A 80 2.42 -18.66 -8.37
CA ALA A 80 2.80 -17.39 -7.77
C ALA A 80 2.03 -17.12 -6.45
N ASN A 81 0.74 -17.43 -6.41
CA ASN A 81 -0.07 -17.31 -5.19
C ASN A 81 0.37 -18.29 -4.09
N HIS A 82 0.76 -19.52 -4.46
CA HIS A 82 1.27 -20.51 -3.52
C HIS A 82 2.58 -20.02 -2.88
N GLU A 83 3.51 -19.53 -3.68
CA GLU A 83 4.77 -18.94 -3.22
C GLU A 83 4.53 -17.71 -2.32
N ALA A 84 3.67 -16.78 -2.75
CA ALA A 84 3.29 -15.62 -1.95
C ALA A 84 2.63 -16.01 -0.63
N ARG A 85 1.82 -17.07 -0.60
CA ARG A 85 1.22 -17.61 0.62
C ARG A 85 2.28 -18.13 1.59
N LEU A 86 3.26 -18.89 1.10
CA LEU A 86 4.36 -19.38 1.92
C LEU A 86 5.19 -18.24 2.51
N LEU A 87 5.50 -17.22 1.70
CA LEU A 87 6.22 -16.02 2.17
C LEU A 87 5.44 -15.28 3.27
N ARG A 88 4.12 -15.12 3.12
CA ARG A 88 3.27 -14.51 4.15
C ARG A 88 3.26 -15.32 5.45
N GLN A 89 3.21 -16.65 5.37
CA GLN A 89 3.29 -17.53 6.54
C GLN A 89 4.65 -17.43 7.23
N GLY A 90 5.75 -17.45 6.46
CA GLY A 90 7.11 -17.26 6.96
C GLY A 90 7.27 -15.92 7.70
N ARG A 91 6.88 -14.81 7.07
CA ARG A 91 6.93 -13.46 7.68
C ARG A 91 6.11 -13.37 8.98
N ARG A 92 4.94 -14.02 9.05
CA ARG A 92 4.15 -14.06 10.29
C ARG A 92 4.86 -14.82 11.40
N ARG A 93 5.46 -15.97 11.07
CA ARG A 93 6.23 -16.78 12.03
C ARG A 93 7.44 -16.02 12.54
N GLU A 94 8.20 -15.39 11.64
CA GLU A 94 9.36 -14.58 11.96
C GLU A 94 9.02 -13.41 12.89
N ARG A 95 7.94 -12.66 12.59
CA ARG A 95 7.46 -11.60 13.49
C ARG A 95 7.14 -12.12 14.90
N ARG A 96 6.56 -13.32 15.02
CA ARG A 96 6.29 -13.94 16.33
C ARG A 96 7.56 -14.39 17.03
N ILE A 97 8.57 -14.86 16.30
CA ILE A 97 9.88 -15.25 16.87
C ILE A 97 10.61 -14.00 17.34
N ARG A 98 10.70 -12.97 16.49
CA ARG A 98 11.35 -11.69 16.81
C ARG A 98 10.72 -11.02 18.03
N ARG A 99 9.38 -10.87 18.06
CA ARG A 99 8.67 -10.35 19.24
C ARG A 99 8.92 -11.19 20.50
N ARG A 100 9.14 -12.50 20.37
CA ARG A 100 9.45 -13.37 21.51
C ARG A 100 10.89 -13.16 22.00
N ALA A 101 11.85 -13.05 21.08
CA ALA A 101 13.25 -12.76 21.40
C ALA A 101 13.39 -11.39 22.07
N GLU A 102 12.72 -10.36 21.55
CA GLU A 102 12.70 -9.00 22.12
C GLU A 102 12.14 -9.00 23.55
N ASN A 103 11.10 -9.80 23.83
CA ASN A 103 10.47 -9.88 25.14
C ASN A 103 11.15 -10.83 26.14
N ARG A 104 12.30 -11.44 25.79
CA ARG A 104 13.07 -12.37 26.64
C ARG A 104 12.21 -13.44 27.34
N ARG A 105 11.25 -14.01 26.62
CA ARG A 105 10.44 -15.14 27.10
C ARG A 105 10.96 -16.44 26.48
N PRO A 106 11.96 -17.11 27.07
CA PRO A 106 12.41 -18.41 26.59
C PRO A 106 11.30 -19.44 26.81
N GLN A 107 10.99 -20.23 25.78
CA GLN A 107 9.85 -21.16 25.79
C GLN A 107 10.30 -22.62 25.79
N LEU A 108 11.51 -22.90 25.32
CA LEU A 108 12.16 -24.21 25.37
C LEU A 108 13.34 -24.14 26.33
N LEU A 109 13.65 -25.25 27.01
CA LEU A 109 14.80 -25.35 27.92
C LEU A 109 16.12 -24.99 27.22
N ARG A 110 16.27 -25.34 25.93
CA ARG A 110 17.43 -24.98 25.10
C ARG A 110 17.62 -23.46 24.88
N ASP A 111 16.59 -22.66 25.13
CA ASP A 111 16.64 -21.20 25.00
C ASP A 111 17.19 -20.54 26.29
N LEU A 112 17.44 -21.31 27.35
CA LEU A 112 18.06 -20.85 28.60
C LEU A 112 19.52 -21.35 28.65
N PRO A 113 20.51 -20.52 28.27
CA PRO A 113 21.92 -20.93 28.22
C PRO A 113 22.57 -21.14 29.60
N HIS A 114 21.80 -21.02 30.68
CA HIS A 114 22.25 -21.03 32.07
C HIS A 114 21.62 -22.17 32.91
N LEU A 115 20.91 -23.09 32.26
CA LEU A 115 20.46 -24.38 32.79
C LEU A 115 21.20 -25.49 32.03
#